data_AF-A0A9W8H2G0-F1
#
_entry.id   AF-A0A9W8H2G0-F1
#
_cell.length_a   1.000
_cell.length_b   1.000
_cell.length_c   1.000
_cell.angle_alpha   90.00
_cell.angle_beta   90.00
_cell.angle_gamma   90.00
#
_symmetry.space_group_name_H-M   'P 1'
#
loop_
_entity.id
_entity.type
_entity.pdbx_description
1 polymer ?
#
loop_
_entity_poly.entity_id
_entity_poly.type
_entity_poly.pdbx_seq_one_letter_code
_entity_poly.pdbx_strand_id
1 'polypeptide(L)'
;MRHTSSGYLLTFALVATIFNVATAHTNLFFIGTKDAMNPKGKYIRPYMRNGPIKDLNDPLLLCRSPGMDPKLTEIMPVVAGSEVVVEWHHFNTTESDNVISPSHRGPCLVYMAPLESNGLGNSWFKIYEQGFNIERDMWCTDIIRENHGKLAVKIPTQINNGEYLLRTEIIALHNAKTEGEAQFYPNCAQISVTGATSGNPELYPISGLYNSTEPGVLFNKHKGGATYIIPGPPVYAP
;
A
#
# COMPACT_ATOMS: atom_id res chain seq x y z
N MET A 1 36.71 -67.50 -21.38
CA MET A 1 35.32 -67.03 -21.22
C MET A 1 35.37 -65.61 -20.70
N ARG A 2 34.87 -64.65 -21.49
CA ARG A 2 34.82 -63.22 -21.14
C ARG A 2 33.71 -63.01 -20.11
N HIS A 3 34.04 -62.44 -18.95
CA HIS A 3 33.04 -61.87 -18.05
C HIS A 3 33.18 -60.35 -18.07
N THR A 4 32.19 -59.69 -18.67
CA THR A 4 31.96 -58.25 -18.65
C THR A 4 31.15 -57.92 -17.40
N SER A 5 31.72 -57.15 -16.47
CA SER A 5 30.98 -56.55 -15.35
C SER A 5 30.53 -55.14 -15.74
N SER A 6 29.21 -54.97 -15.75
CA SER A 6 28.49 -53.75 -16.14
C SER A 6 28.61 -52.69 -15.03
N GLY A 7 29.10 -51.49 -15.38
CA GLY A 7 29.10 -50.34 -14.47
C GLY A 7 27.74 -49.67 -14.46
N TYR A 8 27.10 -49.61 -13.29
CA TYR A 8 25.87 -48.83 -13.09
C TYR A 8 26.25 -47.34 -12.89
N LEU A 9 26.00 -46.51 -13.90
CA LEU A 9 25.98 -45.06 -13.72
C LEU A 9 24.67 -44.67 -13.01
N LEU A 10 24.74 -44.40 -11.70
CA LEU A 10 23.71 -43.70 -10.95
C LEU A 10 23.69 -42.23 -11.41
N THR A 11 22.74 -41.90 -12.29
CA THR A 11 22.42 -40.52 -12.66
C THR A 11 21.60 -39.90 -11.54
N PHE A 12 22.22 -39.06 -10.71
CA PHE A 12 21.50 -38.19 -9.79
C PHE A 12 20.79 -37.11 -10.60
N ALA A 13 19.48 -37.24 -10.78
CA ALA A 13 18.64 -36.15 -11.27
C ALA A 13 18.52 -35.10 -10.16
N LEU A 14 19.27 -34.01 -10.27
CA LEU A 14 19.10 -32.83 -9.43
C LEU A 14 17.77 -32.17 -9.81
N VAL A 15 16.70 -32.48 -9.10
CA VAL A 15 15.44 -31.74 -9.21
C VAL A 15 15.69 -30.37 -8.60
N ALA A 16 16.00 -29.39 -9.45
CA ALA A 16 16.02 -27.99 -9.06
C ALA A 16 14.58 -27.60 -8.68
N THR A 17 14.28 -27.56 -7.39
CA THR A 17 13.08 -26.89 -6.89
C THR A 17 13.21 -25.42 -7.23
N ILE A 18 12.53 -25.00 -8.29
CA ILE A 18 12.33 -23.58 -8.58
C ILE A 18 11.50 -23.05 -7.42
N PHE A 19 12.16 -22.40 -6.46
CA PHE A 19 11.48 -21.55 -5.49
C PHE A 19 10.83 -20.43 -6.32
N ASN A 20 9.51 -20.53 -6.52
CA ASN A 20 8.72 -19.38 -6.91
C ASN A 20 8.89 -18.35 -5.80
N VAL A 21 9.83 -17.42 -5.96
CA VAL A 21 9.92 -16.24 -5.11
C VAL A 21 8.61 -15.49 -5.36
N ALA A 22 7.71 -15.52 -4.39
CA ALA A 22 6.38 -14.96 -4.53
C ALA A 22 6.50 -13.49 -5.00
N THR A 23 6.08 -13.23 -6.24
CA THR A 23 6.11 -11.94 -6.96
C THR A 23 5.06 -10.93 -6.43
N ALA A 24 4.81 -10.98 -5.13
CA ALA A 24 3.61 -10.50 -4.46
C ALA A 24 3.79 -9.16 -3.74
N HIS A 25 5.00 -8.61 -3.68
CA HIS A 25 5.32 -7.51 -2.77
C HIS A 25 5.26 -6.17 -3.50
N THR A 26 4.71 -5.14 -2.86
CA THR A 26 4.75 -3.77 -3.38
C THR A 26 5.14 -2.79 -2.27
N ASN A 27 5.84 -1.73 -2.64
CA ASN A 27 6.33 -0.70 -1.74
C ASN A 27 6.24 0.67 -2.43
N LEU A 28 6.04 1.70 -1.62
CA LEU A 28 6.11 3.07 -2.11
C LEU A 28 7.57 3.47 -2.34
N PHE A 29 7.92 3.77 -3.59
CA PHE A 29 9.28 4.23 -3.94
C PHE A 29 9.36 5.74 -4.11
N PHE A 30 8.32 6.36 -4.64
CA PHE A 30 8.36 7.79 -4.97
C PHE A 30 7.11 8.54 -4.53
N ILE A 31 7.30 9.83 -4.30
CA ILE A 31 6.25 10.82 -4.06
C ILE A 31 6.66 12.12 -4.75
N GLY A 32 5.69 12.87 -5.27
CA GLY A 32 5.94 14.15 -5.91
C GLY A 32 4.66 14.77 -6.44
N THR A 33 4.79 15.51 -7.53
CA THR A 33 3.67 16.05 -8.29
C THR A 33 3.57 15.33 -9.63
N LYS A 34 2.51 15.60 -10.38
CA LYS A 34 2.34 15.08 -11.75
C LYS A 34 3.52 15.41 -12.66
N ASP A 35 4.12 16.59 -12.48
CA ASP A 35 5.18 17.08 -13.36
C ASP A 35 6.59 16.79 -12.84
N ALA A 36 6.73 16.48 -11.53
CA ALA A 36 8.02 16.28 -10.90
C ALA A 36 7.94 15.25 -9.76
N MET A 37 8.38 14.03 -10.03
CA MET A 37 8.60 13.02 -8.99
C MET A 37 9.95 13.25 -8.29
N ASN A 38 9.99 13.06 -6.97
CA ASN A 38 11.23 13.19 -6.20
C ASN A 38 12.08 11.91 -6.29
N PRO A 39 13.38 11.98 -5.94
CA PRO A 39 14.23 10.80 -5.87
C PRO A 39 13.66 9.69 -4.97
N LYS A 40 14.01 8.43 -5.29
CA LYS A 40 13.52 7.25 -4.57
C LYS A 40 13.74 7.37 -3.06
N GLY A 41 12.67 7.17 -2.29
CA GLY A 41 12.69 7.19 -0.82
C GLY A 41 12.69 8.59 -0.21
N LYS A 42 12.86 9.67 -0.99
CA LYS A 42 12.79 11.03 -0.46
C LYS A 42 11.38 11.31 0.07
N TYR A 43 11.28 11.89 1.26
CA TYR A 43 10.03 12.17 1.99
C TYR A 43 9.25 10.96 2.48
N ILE A 44 9.66 9.74 2.10
CA ILE A 44 9.03 8.48 2.53
C ILE A 44 9.74 8.00 3.79
N ARG A 45 8.98 7.55 4.78
CA ARG A 45 9.55 6.94 5.98
C ARG A 45 10.21 5.60 5.62
N PRO A 46 11.44 5.34 6.09
CA PRO A 46 12.02 4.01 5.99
C PRO A 46 11.08 2.95 6.55
N TYR A 47 11.13 1.73 6.05
CA TYR A 47 10.23 0.66 6.49
C TYR A 47 11.04 -0.60 6.82
N MET A 48 10.56 -1.38 7.79
CA MET A 48 11.33 -2.49 8.37
C MET A 48 11.19 -3.80 7.59
N ARG A 49 10.15 -3.92 6.75
CA ARG A 49 9.79 -5.19 6.09
C ARG A 49 9.15 -4.93 4.72
N ASN A 50 9.51 -5.77 3.74
CA ASN A 50 8.96 -5.71 2.38
C ASN A 50 7.68 -6.57 2.20
N GLY A 51 7.41 -7.43 3.19
CA GLY A 51 6.28 -8.38 3.27
C GLY A 51 4.91 -7.72 3.54
N PRO A 52 3.79 -8.40 3.23
CA PRO A 52 2.47 -7.93 3.63
C PRO A 52 2.29 -8.03 5.14
N ILE A 53 1.58 -7.06 5.72
CA ILE A 53 1.05 -7.17 7.08
C ILE A 53 -0.28 -7.94 6.98
N LYS A 54 -0.49 -8.92 7.85
CA LYS A 54 -1.70 -9.75 7.88
C LYS A 54 -2.38 -9.71 9.25
N ASP A 55 -1.58 -9.67 10.31
CA ASP A 55 -2.07 -9.47 11.67
C ASP A 55 -2.51 -8.01 11.83
N LEU A 56 -3.79 -7.80 12.09
CA LEU A 56 -4.40 -6.47 12.23
C LEU A 56 -3.99 -5.76 13.53
N ASN A 57 -3.40 -6.51 14.48
CA ASN A 57 -2.83 -5.94 15.71
C ASN A 57 -1.33 -5.63 15.59
N ASP A 58 -0.70 -5.98 14.46
CA ASP A 58 0.72 -5.69 14.24
C ASP A 58 0.92 -4.16 14.16
N PRO A 59 1.76 -3.56 15.03
CA PRO A 59 2.08 -2.15 14.97
C PRO A 59 2.63 -1.69 13.60
N LEU A 60 3.20 -2.60 12.81
CA LEU A 60 3.63 -2.34 11.44
C LEU A 60 2.48 -1.99 10.48
N LEU A 61 1.21 -2.23 10.84
CA LEU A 61 0.05 -1.83 10.04
C LEU A 61 -0.04 -0.30 9.86
N LEU A 62 0.56 0.48 10.76
CA LEU A 62 0.55 1.93 10.71
C LEU A 62 1.32 2.48 9.50
N CYS A 63 2.62 2.21 9.41
CA CYS A 63 3.50 2.71 8.34
C CYS A 63 4.61 1.72 7.94
N ARG A 64 4.53 0.44 8.35
CA ARG A 64 5.66 -0.51 8.40
C ARG A 64 6.86 -0.05 9.23
N SER A 65 6.62 0.96 10.06
CA SER A 65 7.62 1.61 10.90
C SER A 65 6.98 2.45 12.03
N PRO A 66 6.24 1.82 12.95
CA PRO A 66 5.55 2.51 14.04
C PRO A 66 6.58 3.18 14.96
N GLY A 67 6.23 4.36 15.48
CA GLY A 67 7.06 5.06 16.46
C GLY A 67 8.38 5.60 15.92
N MET A 68 8.57 5.64 14.59
CA MET A 68 9.80 6.15 13.99
C MET A 68 10.00 7.65 14.30
N ASP A 69 11.25 8.05 14.53
CA ASP A 69 11.65 9.47 14.58
C ASP A 69 11.32 10.15 13.23
N PRO A 70 10.46 11.19 13.21
CA PRO A 70 10.10 11.90 11.99
C PRO A 70 11.31 12.56 11.28
N LYS A 71 12.44 12.74 11.97
CA LYS A 71 13.67 13.33 11.38
C LYS A 71 14.43 12.37 10.47
N LEU A 72 14.03 11.11 10.37
CA LEU A 72 14.68 10.12 9.50
C LEU A 72 14.37 10.31 8.01
N THR A 73 13.44 11.21 7.66
CA THR A 73 13.20 11.64 6.29
C THR A 73 12.82 13.12 6.27
N GLU A 74 12.99 13.77 5.12
CA GLU A 74 12.60 15.17 4.92
C GLU A 74 11.06 15.32 4.88
N ILE A 75 10.57 16.55 4.76
CA ILE A 75 9.13 16.86 4.63
C ILE A 75 8.87 17.54 3.28
N MET A 76 7.95 16.99 2.47
CA MET A 76 7.64 17.53 1.14
C MET A 76 6.72 18.75 1.24
N PRO A 77 7.05 19.91 0.67
CA PRO A 77 6.12 21.04 0.64
C PRO A 77 4.95 20.76 -0.31
N VAL A 78 3.73 21.04 0.15
CA VAL A 78 2.49 20.81 -0.58
C VAL A 78 1.52 21.97 -0.37
N VAL A 79 0.82 22.36 -1.43
CA VAL A 79 -0.27 23.34 -1.36
C VAL A 79 -1.60 22.61 -1.24
N ALA A 80 -2.43 23.00 -0.28
CA ALA A 80 -3.77 22.45 -0.11
C ALA A 80 -4.59 22.61 -1.41
N GLY A 81 -5.35 21.57 -1.77
CA GLY A 81 -6.10 21.52 -3.03
C GLY A 81 -5.30 21.01 -4.23
N SER A 82 -3.96 20.95 -4.16
CA SER A 82 -3.13 20.33 -5.19
C SER A 82 -3.16 18.81 -5.13
N GLU A 83 -2.69 18.16 -6.19
CA GLU A 83 -2.50 16.72 -6.24
C GLU A 83 -1.07 16.35 -5.83
N VAL A 84 -0.98 15.40 -4.91
CA VAL A 84 0.24 14.64 -4.62
C VAL A 84 0.18 13.33 -5.38
N VAL A 85 1.25 12.99 -6.09
CA VAL A 85 1.39 11.71 -6.78
C VAL A 85 2.30 10.80 -5.97
N VAL A 86 1.84 9.58 -5.71
CA VAL A 86 2.62 8.52 -5.06
C VAL A 86 2.83 7.39 -6.05
N GLU A 87 3.99 6.74 -6.03
CA GLU A 87 4.35 5.71 -7.01
C GLU A 87 4.84 4.41 -6.33
N TRP A 88 4.09 3.35 -6.60
CA TRP A 88 4.30 2.01 -6.08
C TRP A 88 5.12 1.16 -7.04
N HIS A 89 5.95 0.30 -6.47
CA HIS A 89 6.83 -0.59 -7.22
C HIS A 89 7.01 -1.91 -6.50
N HIS A 90 7.33 -2.96 -7.25
CA HIS A 90 7.61 -4.26 -6.66
C HIS A 90 9.06 -4.32 -6.15
N PHE A 91 10.03 -4.23 -7.07
CA PHE A 91 11.46 -4.38 -6.76
C PHE A 91 12.35 -3.39 -7.50
N ASN A 92 12.04 -3.08 -8.76
CA ASN A 92 12.80 -2.15 -9.59
C ASN A 92 11.90 -1.02 -10.11
N THR A 93 12.38 -0.22 -11.07
CA THR A 93 11.64 0.92 -11.64
C THR A 93 11.65 0.89 -13.17
N THR A 94 11.88 -0.30 -13.74
CA THR A 94 11.92 -0.48 -15.20
C THR A 94 10.50 -0.71 -15.71
N GLU A 95 10.28 -0.57 -17.02
CA GLU A 95 8.96 -0.82 -17.62
C GLU A 95 8.44 -2.25 -17.40
N SER A 96 9.34 -3.18 -17.14
CA SER A 96 9.01 -4.57 -16.77
C SER A 96 8.51 -4.73 -15.33
N ASP A 97 8.55 -3.67 -14.50
CA ASP A 97 8.00 -3.72 -13.15
C ASP A 97 6.48 -3.90 -13.25
N ASN A 98 6.00 -4.96 -12.61
CA ASN A 98 4.56 -5.21 -12.54
C ASN A 98 3.86 -4.35 -11.48
N VAL A 99 4.59 -3.53 -10.70
CA VAL A 99 4.13 -2.71 -9.57
C VAL A 99 3.67 -3.58 -8.39
N ILE A 100 2.72 -4.45 -8.67
CA ILE A 100 2.17 -5.50 -7.83
C ILE A 100 1.67 -6.62 -8.75
N SER A 101 1.74 -7.89 -8.31
CA SER A 101 1.21 -9.01 -9.09
C SER A 101 -0.25 -8.76 -9.54
N PRO A 102 -0.62 -9.05 -10.79
CA PRO A 102 -2.01 -8.92 -11.26
C PRO A 102 -3.03 -9.74 -10.47
N SER A 103 -2.57 -10.76 -9.73
CA SER A 103 -3.43 -11.54 -8.85
C SER A 103 -3.89 -10.76 -7.61
N HIS A 104 -3.13 -9.75 -7.18
CA HIS A 104 -3.32 -8.95 -5.96
C HIS A 104 -4.32 -7.81 -6.18
N ARG A 105 -5.50 -8.18 -6.66
CA ARG A 105 -6.65 -7.29 -6.80
C ARG A 105 -7.13 -6.80 -5.44
N GLY A 106 -7.41 -5.50 -5.34
CA GLY A 106 -7.94 -4.88 -4.13
C GLY A 106 -7.90 -3.35 -4.15
N PRO A 107 -8.34 -2.70 -3.07
CA PRO A 107 -8.43 -1.24 -3.01
C PRO A 107 -7.07 -0.57 -2.79
N CYS A 108 -7.04 0.74 -3.06
CA CYS A 108 -6.06 1.65 -2.51
C CYS A 108 -6.74 2.68 -1.61
N LEU A 109 -6.12 3.00 -0.48
CA LEU A 109 -6.62 3.97 0.49
C LEU A 109 -5.51 4.95 0.85
N VAL A 110 -5.87 6.21 1.10
CA VAL A 110 -4.94 7.22 1.58
C VAL A 110 -5.53 7.99 2.75
N TYR A 111 -4.73 8.13 3.80
CA TYR A 111 -5.06 8.80 5.04
C TYR A 111 -4.04 9.89 5.34
N MET A 112 -4.48 10.90 6.08
CA MET A 112 -3.61 11.93 6.65
C MET A 112 -3.71 11.93 8.17
N ALA A 113 -2.61 12.26 8.85
CA ALA A 113 -2.55 12.51 10.28
C ALA A 113 -1.55 13.62 10.58
N PRO A 114 -1.75 14.48 11.60
CA PRO A 114 -0.74 15.46 12.00
C PRO A 114 0.58 14.76 12.33
N LEU A 115 1.72 15.30 11.88
CA LEU A 115 3.02 14.64 12.02
C LEU A 115 3.41 14.42 13.49
N GLU A 116 3.05 15.35 14.37
CA GLU A 116 3.31 15.29 15.80
C GLU A 116 2.58 14.16 16.52
N SER A 117 1.47 13.66 15.96
CA SER A 117 0.77 12.49 16.49
C SER A 117 1.58 11.20 16.32
N ASN A 118 2.56 11.21 15.41
CA ASN A 118 3.27 10.04 14.92
C ASN A 118 2.36 8.90 14.43
N GLY A 119 1.13 9.24 14.04
CA GLY A 119 0.09 8.28 13.64
C GLY A 119 -0.53 7.50 14.79
N LEU A 120 -0.21 7.81 16.05
CA LEU A 120 -0.72 7.10 17.21
C LEU A 120 -2.10 7.61 17.61
N GLY A 121 -2.87 6.76 18.30
CA GLY A 121 -4.22 7.09 18.75
C GLY A 121 -5.16 7.48 17.61
N ASN A 122 -6.19 8.27 17.95
CA ASN A 122 -7.16 8.78 16.98
C ASN A 122 -6.57 10.00 16.27
N SER A 123 -5.82 9.76 15.20
CA SER A 123 -5.07 10.81 14.49
C SER A 123 -5.31 10.82 12.99
N TRP A 124 -5.97 9.81 12.44
CA TRP A 124 -6.09 9.61 11.00
C TRP A 124 -7.46 9.97 10.47
N PHE A 125 -7.50 10.64 9.32
CA PHE A 125 -8.70 10.80 8.51
C PHE A 125 -8.40 10.36 7.08
N LYS A 126 -9.37 9.71 6.43
CA LYS A 126 -9.22 9.21 5.06
C LYS A 126 -9.40 10.38 4.09
N ILE A 127 -8.55 10.50 3.07
CA ILE A 127 -8.68 11.54 2.03
C ILE A 127 -8.94 10.98 0.64
N TYR A 128 -8.72 9.68 0.47
CA TYR A 128 -8.95 9.00 -0.80
C TYR A 128 -9.22 7.52 -0.56
N GLU A 129 -10.12 6.97 -1.38
CA GLU A 129 -10.24 5.55 -1.57
C GLU A 129 -10.64 5.23 -2.99
N GLN A 130 -10.19 4.08 -3.46
CA GLN A 130 -10.66 3.46 -4.69
C GLN A 130 -10.72 1.96 -4.47
N GLY A 131 -11.92 1.40 -4.57
CA GLY A 131 -12.17 -0.03 -4.50
C GLY A 131 -12.21 -0.66 -5.88
N PHE A 132 -13.34 -1.30 -6.18
CA PHE A 132 -13.64 -1.82 -7.50
C PHE A 132 -14.40 -0.78 -8.34
N ASN A 133 -13.86 -0.44 -9.51
CA ASN A 133 -14.51 0.40 -10.50
C ASN A 133 -15.40 -0.47 -11.41
N ILE A 134 -16.72 -0.33 -11.27
CA ILE A 134 -17.71 -1.10 -12.04
C ILE A 134 -17.67 -0.74 -13.53
N GLU A 135 -17.48 0.54 -13.87
CA GLU A 135 -17.49 1.02 -15.25
C GLU A 135 -16.31 0.47 -16.06
N ARG A 136 -15.16 0.29 -15.42
CA ARG A 136 -13.93 -0.21 -16.03
C ARG A 136 -13.68 -1.70 -15.80
N ASP A 137 -14.46 -2.36 -14.94
CA ASP A 137 -14.20 -3.72 -14.43
C ASP A 137 -12.78 -3.88 -13.85
N MET A 138 -12.36 -2.90 -13.04
CA MET A 138 -10.98 -2.79 -12.56
C MET A 138 -10.90 -2.51 -11.07
N TRP A 139 -9.98 -3.18 -10.38
CA TRP A 139 -9.60 -2.80 -9.02
C TRP A 139 -8.63 -1.60 -9.04
N CYS A 140 -8.48 -0.91 -7.90
CA CYS A 140 -7.45 0.13 -7.81
C CYS A 140 -6.06 -0.40 -8.16
N THR A 141 -5.71 -1.62 -7.74
CA THR A 141 -4.42 -2.22 -8.10
C THR A 141 -4.26 -2.50 -9.60
N ASP A 142 -5.36 -2.66 -10.34
CA ASP A 142 -5.32 -2.73 -11.80
C ASP A 142 -5.06 -1.33 -12.39
N ILE A 143 -5.73 -0.29 -11.86
CA ILE A 143 -5.59 1.11 -12.31
C ILE A 143 -4.17 1.63 -12.09
N ILE A 144 -3.58 1.44 -10.90
CA ILE A 144 -2.21 1.89 -10.64
C ILE A 144 -1.20 1.12 -11.49
N ARG A 145 -1.45 -0.16 -11.83
CA ARG A 145 -0.57 -0.93 -12.71
C ARG A 145 -0.60 -0.37 -14.14
N GLU A 146 -1.78 -0.05 -14.67
CA GLU A 146 -1.90 0.65 -15.96
C GLU A 146 -1.24 2.03 -15.94
N ASN A 147 -1.22 2.68 -14.77
CA ASN A 147 -0.59 3.97 -14.58
C ASN A 147 0.87 3.88 -14.07
N HIS A 148 1.54 2.76 -14.32
CA HIS A 148 2.96 2.56 -13.96
C HIS A 148 3.27 2.87 -12.48
N GLY A 149 2.42 2.42 -11.58
CA GLY A 149 2.56 2.58 -10.13
C GLY A 149 1.96 3.86 -9.56
N LYS A 150 1.61 4.82 -10.43
CA LYS A 150 1.22 6.17 -9.99
C LYS A 150 -0.23 6.24 -9.53
N LEU A 151 -0.41 6.89 -8.39
CA LEU A 151 -1.70 7.26 -7.82
C LEU A 151 -1.67 8.75 -7.49
N ALA A 152 -2.54 9.53 -8.12
CA ALA A 152 -2.73 10.95 -7.82
C ALA A 152 -3.81 11.11 -6.75
N VAL A 153 -3.52 11.93 -5.74
CA VAL A 153 -4.38 12.14 -4.58
C VAL A 153 -4.50 13.63 -4.32
N LYS A 154 -5.74 14.13 -4.30
CA LYS A 154 -6.00 15.53 -3.97
C LYS A 154 -5.88 15.77 -2.48
N ILE A 155 -5.06 16.76 -2.08
CA ILE A 155 -4.97 17.19 -0.69
C ILE A 155 -6.16 18.10 -0.37
N PRO A 156 -6.93 17.85 0.71
CA PRO A 156 -8.08 18.69 1.07
C PRO A 156 -7.67 20.15 1.32
N THR A 157 -8.56 21.10 0.99
CA THR A 157 -8.36 22.53 1.31
C THR A 157 -8.83 22.86 2.72
N GLN A 158 -9.87 22.19 3.21
CA GLN A 158 -10.47 22.44 4.53
C GLN A 158 -9.78 21.59 5.62
N ILE A 159 -8.49 21.80 5.78
CA ILE A 159 -7.69 21.26 6.89
C ILE A 159 -6.86 22.40 7.47
N ASN A 160 -6.16 22.15 8.57
CA ASN A 160 -5.21 23.13 9.10
C ASN A 160 -3.91 23.10 8.27
N ASN A 161 -3.24 24.25 8.19
CA ASN A 161 -1.85 24.25 7.70
C ASN A 161 -0.97 23.53 8.73
N GLY A 162 0.08 22.85 8.27
CA GLY A 162 0.97 22.11 9.17
C GLY A 162 1.63 20.92 8.51
N GLU A 163 2.36 20.16 9.31
CA GLU A 163 3.05 18.95 8.89
C GLU A 163 2.16 17.73 9.11
N TYR A 164 2.12 16.84 8.12
CA TYR A 164 1.27 15.66 8.11
C TYR A 164 2.05 14.42 7.70
N LEU A 165 1.64 13.29 8.26
CA LEU A 165 1.85 11.98 7.66
C LEU A 165 0.81 11.77 6.55
N LEU A 166 1.28 11.25 5.42
CA LEU A 166 0.45 10.76 4.33
C LEU A 166 0.63 9.24 4.26
N ARG A 167 -0.34 8.49 4.80
CA ARG A 167 -0.35 7.02 4.77
C ARG A 167 -1.07 6.55 3.53
N THR A 168 -0.38 5.76 2.73
CA THR A 168 -0.91 5.11 1.53
C THR A 168 -0.94 3.62 1.76
N GLU A 169 -2.01 2.96 1.33
CA GLU A 169 -2.21 1.53 1.59
C GLU A 169 -2.85 0.84 0.39
N ILE A 170 -2.31 -0.33 0.05
CA ILE A 170 -2.97 -1.31 -0.80
C ILE A 170 -3.39 -2.50 0.08
N ILE A 171 -4.61 -3.00 -0.14
CA ILE A 171 -5.09 -4.24 0.49
C ILE A 171 -5.25 -5.30 -0.60
N ALA A 172 -4.42 -6.32 -0.64
CA ALA A 172 -4.54 -7.39 -1.62
C ALA A 172 -5.49 -8.50 -1.12
N LEU A 173 -6.54 -8.77 -1.91
CA LEU A 173 -7.66 -9.64 -1.53
C LEU A 173 -7.59 -11.04 -2.16
N HIS A 174 -6.43 -11.43 -2.71
CA HIS A 174 -6.32 -12.63 -3.53
C HIS A 174 -6.61 -13.94 -2.75
N ASN A 175 -6.32 -13.95 -1.45
CA ASN A 175 -6.63 -15.05 -0.54
C ASN A 175 -7.67 -14.67 0.54
N ALA A 176 -8.25 -13.47 0.47
CA ALA A 176 -9.11 -12.90 1.50
C ALA A 176 -10.49 -13.57 1.65
N LYS A 177 -10.75 -14.68 0.93
CA LYS A 177 -11.91 -15.54 1.22
C LYS A 177 -11.75 -16.32 2.53
N THR A 178 -10.52 -16.36 3.07
CA THR A 178 -10.17 -16.96 4.35
C THR A 178 -9.84 -15.84 5.33
N GLU A 179 -10.37 -15.93 6.55
CA GLU A 179 -10.10 -14.95 7.60
C GLU A 179 -8.59 -14.87 7.89
N GLY A 180 -8.09 -13.64 8.06
CA GLY A 180 -6.66 -13.38 8.32
C GLY A 180 -5.75 -13.51 7.09
N GLU A 181 -6.28 -13.80 5.90
CA GLU A 181 -5.50 -13.94 4.67
C GLU A 181 -5.45 -12.68 3.77
N ALA A 182 -6.16 -11.61 4.15
CA ALA A 182 -5.99 -10.30 3.52
C ALA A 182 -4.58 -9.75 3.79
N GLN A 183 -3.99 -9.09 2.79
CA GLN A 183 -2.61 -8.63 2.83
C GLN A 183 -2.53 -7.11 2.70
N PHE A 184 -1.99 -6.44 3.71
CA PHE A 184 -1.91 -4.99 3.80
C PHE A 184 -0.50 -4.51 3.48
N TYR A 185 -0.40 -3.48 2.64
CA TYR A 185 0.84 -2.85 2.21
C TYR A 185 0.82 -1.35 2.53
N PRO A 186 1.03 -0.95 3.81
CA PRO A 186 1.02 0.45 4.18
C PRO A 186 2.42 1.08 4.08
N ASN A 187 2.48 2.30 3.57
CA ASN A 187 3.69 3.14 3.57
C ASN A 187 3.31 4.58 3.89
N CYS A 188 4.19 5.31 4.58
CA CYS A 188 3.94 6.70 4.96
C CYS A 188 4.99 7.64 4.38
N ALA A 189 4.53 8.80 3.92
CA ALA A 189 5.37 9.94 3.58
C ALA A 189 5.10 11.11 4.54
N GLN A 190 5.97 12.12 4.53
CA GLN A 190 5.83 13.34 5.31
C GLN A 190 5.63 14.52 4.36
N ILE A 191 4.60 15.32 4.62
CA ILE A 191 4.26 16.51 3.83
C ILE A 191 4.04 17.72 4.73
N SER A 192 4.31 18.92 4.24
CA SER A 192 4.01 20.19 4.90
C SER A 192 3.00 20.94 4.05
N VAL A 193 1.79 21.10 4.59
CA VAL A 193 0.65 21.67 3.88
C VAL A 193 0.52 23.17 4.18
N THR A 194 0.41 23.95 3.11
CA THR A 194 0.16 25.40 3.13
C THR A 194 -1.08 25.77 2.31
N GLY A 195 -1.66 26.96 2.54
CA GLY A 195 -2.82 27.45 1.79
C GLY A 195 -4.16 26.82 2.15
N ALA A 196 -4.23 26.06 3.24
CA ALA A 196 -5.48 25.45 3.74
C ALA A 196 -6.36 26.49 4.48
N THR A 197 -7.67 26.26 4.48
CA THR A 197 -8.70 27.21 4.98
C THR A 197 -9.21 26.87 6.38
N SER A 198 -8.49 26.04 7.14
CA SER A 198 -8.93 25.43 8.40
C SER A 198 -10.06 24.40 8.23
N GLY A 199 -10.05 23.38 9.09
CA GLY A 199 -11.08 22.35 9.15
C GLY A 199 -10.74 21.33 10.24
N ASN A 200 -11.76 20.59 10.67
CA ASN A 200 -11.66 19.61 11.76
C ASN A 200 -12.20 18.25 11.30
N PRO A 201 -11.40 17.47 10.55
CA PRO A 201 -11.78 16.11 10.19
C PRO A 201 -12.03 15.26 11.45
N GLU A 202 -13.01 14.36 11.40
CA GLU A 202 -13.13 13.32 12.41
C GLU A 202 -11.92 12.38 12.32
N LEU A 203 -11.33 12.07 13.47
CA LEU A 203 -10.08 11.32 13.55
C LEU A 203 -10.31 9.91 14.09
N TYR A 204 -9.67 8.94 13.45
CA TYR A 204 -9.75 7.52 13.74
C TYR A 204 -8.35 6.94 14.01
N PRO A 205 -8.24 5.84 14.75
CA PRO A 205 -6.98 5.12 14.87
C PRO A 205 -6.77 4.22 13.63
N ILE A 206 -5.52 3.92 13.28
CA ILE A 206 -5.20 2.78 12.39
C ILE A 206 -5.13 1.49 13.20
N SER A 207 -4.59 1.55 14.42
CA SER A 207 -4.59 0.41 15.34
C SER A 207 -6.03 0.06 15.72
N GLY A 208 -6.45 -1.16 15.43
CA GLY A 208 -7.83 -1.61 15.65
C GLY A 208 -8.84 -1.04 14.64
N LEU A 209 -8.39 -0.39 13.56
CA LEU A 209 -9.30 0.13 12.53
C LEU A 209 -10.07 -0.98 11.81
N TYR A 210 -9.33 -2.05 11.48
CA TYR A 210 -9.85 -3.14 10.66
C TYR A 210 -10.28 -4.32 11.53
N ASN A 211 -11.34 -5.00 11.09
CA ASN A 211 -11.84 -6.24 11.66
C ASN A 211 -11.63 -7.37 10.66
N SER A 212 -11.09 -8.52 11.11
CA SER A 212 -10.75 -9.66 10.26
C SER A 212 -11.95 -10.24 9.49
N THR A 213 -13.17 -10.00 9.97
CA THR A 213 -14.42 -10.50 9.40
C THR A 213 -15.24 -9.44 8.67
N GLU A 214 -14.80 -8.18 8.63
CA GLU A 214 -15.55 -7.13 7.93
C GLU A 214 -15.55 -7.38 6.40
N PRO A 215 -16.61 -6.99 5.68
CA PRO A 215 -16.76 -7.33 4.25
C PRO A 215 -15.63 -6.82 3.34
N GLY A 216 -14.94 -5.75 3.76
CA GLY A 216 -13.80 -5.19 3.03
C GLY A 216 -12.48 -5.92 3.23
N VAL A 217 -12.40 -6.77 4.27
CA VAL A 217 -11.20 -7.54 4.66
C VAL A 217 -11.41 -9.03 4.42
N LEU A 218 -12.54 -9.62 4.84
CA LEU A 218 -12.95 -10.98 4.49
C LEU A 218 -13.79 -10.95 3.21
N PHE A 219 -13.12 -10.99 2.07
CA PHE A 219 -13.76 -10.86 0.77
C PHE A 219 -13.39 -11.98 -0.21
N ASN A 220 -14.40 -12.64 -0.76
CA ASN A 220 -14.21 -13.57 -1.86
C ASN A 220 -14.33 -12.84 -3.20
N LYS A 221 -13.18 -12.42 -3.75
CA LYS A 221 -13.13 -11.72 -5.05
C LYS A 221 -13.74 -12.47 -6.23
N HIS A 222 -13.88 -13.80 -6.14
CA HIS A 222 -14.54 -14.60 -7.18
C HIS A 222 -16.06 -14.42 -7.22
N LYS A 223 -16.66 -13.78 -6.20
CA LYS A 223 -18.07 -13.37 -6.22
C LYS A 223 -18.31 -12.07 -7.03
N GLY A 224 -17.27 -11.50 -7.63
CA GLY A 224 -17.32 -10.24 -8.37
C GLY A 224 -17.03 -9.04 -7.47
N GLY A 225 -16.38 -8.00 -8.02
CA GLY A 225 -15.97 -6.82 -7.26
C GLY A 225 -17.11 -5.82 -6.97
N ALA A 226 -18.24 -5.93 -7.67
CA ALA A 226 -19.34 -4.95 -7.59
C ALA A 226 -20.00 -4.87 -6.19
N THR A 227 -19.86 -5.90 -5.36
CA THR A 227 -20.38 -5.91 -3.98
C THR A 227 -19.30 -5.55 -2.95
N TYR A 228 -18.12 -5.11 -3.39
CA TYR A 228 -17.01 -4.80 -2.49
C TYR A 228 -17.29 -3.52 -1.70
N ILE A 229 -17.14 -3.59 -0.38
CA ILE A 229 -17.24 -2.45 0.53
C ILE A 229 -15.82 -2.14 0.99
N ILE A 230 -15.35 -0.92 0.76
CA ILE A 230 -14.02 -0.49 1.17
C ILE A 230 -13.99 -0.37 2.71
N PRO A 231 -12.97 -0.91 3.41
CA PRO A 231 -12.90 -0.84 4.87
C PRO A 231 -12.48 0.55 5.38
N GLY A 232 -12.71 0.79 6.67
CA GLY A 232 -12.37 2.04 7.36
C GLY A 232 -13.41 3.16 7.25
N PRO A 233 -13.13 4.36 7.78
CA PRO A 233 -14.07 5.48 7.81
C PRO A 233 -14.39 6.02 6.41
N PRO A 234 -15.45 6.82 6.23
CA PRO A 234 -15.69 7.52 4.98
C PRO A 234 -14.52 8.45 4.61
N VAL A 235 -14.36 8.75 3.33
CA VAL A 235 -13.46 9.82 2.87
C VAL A 235 -13.92 11.14 3.47
N TYR A 236 -12.97 11.89 4.04
CA TYR A 236 -13.19 13.25 4.50
C TYR A 236 -13.64 14.11 3.33
N ALA A 237 -14.92 14.42 3.34
CA ALA A 237 -15.55 15.40 2.47
C ALA A 237 -15.96 16.58 3.34
N PRO A 238 -15.39 17.78 3.13
CA PRO A 238 -15.86 18.99 3.78
C PRO A 238 -17.31 19.35 3.40
#